data_AF-A0A7V5KUF4-F1
#
_entry.id   AF-A0A7V5KUF4-F1
#
_cell.length_a   1.000
_cell.length_b   1.000
_cell.length_c   1.000
_cell.angle_alpha   90.00
_cell.angle_beta   90.00
_cell.angle_gamma   90.00
#
_symmetry.space_group_name_H-M   'P 1'
#
loop_
_entity.id
_entity.type
_entity.pdbx_description
1 polymer ?
#
loop_
_entity_poly.entity_id
_entity_poly.type
_entity_poly.pdbx_seq_one_letter_code
_entity_poly.pdbx_strand_id
1 'polypeptide(L)' 'MRIIGIDPGSRITGYGIIDSRGPEIGFVACGTIRMVKEADFSR' A
#
# COMPACT_ATOMS: atom_id res chain seq x y z
N MET A 1 -10.03 -13.16 -0.42
CA MET A 1 -9.38 -12.35 0.62
C MET A 1 -8.56 -11.26 -0.05
N ARG A 2 -8.61 -10.02 0.44
CA ARG A 2 -7.75 -8.94 -0.07
C ARG A 2 -6.54 -8.80 0.82
N ILE A 3 -5.35 -8.78 0.23
CA ILE A 3 -4.06 -8.71 0.92
C ILE A 3 -3.36 -7.44 0.46
N ILE A 4 -2.80 -6.69 1.41
CA ILE A 4 -1.94 -5.55 1.16
C ILE A 4 -0.53 -5.81 1.70
N GLY A 5 0.46 -5.70 0.83
CA GLY A 5 1.87 -5.63 1.21
C GLY A 5 2.30 -4.18 1.32
N ILE A 6 3.06 -3.86 2.37
CA ILE A 6 3.61 -2.53 2.62
C ILE A 6 5.14 -2.63 2.66
N ASP A 7 5.81 -1.76 1.89
CA ASP A 7 7.26 -1.59 1.91
C ASP A 7 7.58 -0.19 2.48
N PRO A 8 7.80 -0.07 3.80
CA PRO A 8 7.93 1.21 4.46
C PRO A 8 9.27 1.88 4.13
N GLY A 9 9.21 3.17 3.79
CA GLY A 9 10.39 4.01 3.61
C GLY A 9 10.16 5.42 4.13
N SER A 10 11.23 6.05 4.61
CA SER A 10 11.17 7.34 5.33
C SER A 10 10.58 8.50 4.51
N ARG A 11 10.72 8.43 3.17
CA ARG A 11 10.23 9.46 2.23
C ARG A 11 9.18 8.91 1.27
N ILE A 12 9.25 7.63 0.96
CA ILE A 12 8.39 6.95 -0.01
C ILE A 12 8.09 5.57 0.56
N THR A 13 6.82 5.22 0.67
CA THR A 13 6.37 3.88 1.08
C THR A 13 5.72 3.19 -0.12
N GLY A 14 6.20 2.00 -0.48
CA GLY A 14 5.60 1.17 -1.51
C GLY A 14 4.38 0.41 -0.98
N TYR A 15 3.43 0.11 -1.85
CA TYR A 15 2.35 -0.83 -1.54
C TYR A 15 1.97 -1.68 -2.76
N GLY A 16 1.47 -2.87 -2.48
CA GLY A 16 0.88 -3.77 -3.47
C GLY A 16 -0.38 -4.42 -2.91
N ILE A 17 -1.41 -4.57 -3.74
CA ILE A 17 -2.69 -5.18 -3.38
C ILE A 17 -2.96 -6.32 -4.34
N ILE A 18 -3.31 -7.48 -3.76
CA ILE A 18 -3.78 -8.66 -4.48
C ILE A 18 -5.10 -9.14 -3.90
N ASP A 19 -5.88 -9.81 -4.73
CA ASP A 19 -6.96 -10.67 -4.28
C ASP A 19 -6.48 -12.12 -4.32
N SER A 20 -6.66 -12.84 -3.21
CA SER A 20 -6.37 -14.28 -3.08
C SER A 20 -7.67 -15.08 -2.97
N ARG A 21 -7.81 -16.11 -3.80
CA ARG A 21 -8.93 -17.07 -3.82
C ARG A 21 -8.37 -18.50 -3.93
N GLY A 22 -8.11 -19.11 -2.78
CA GLY A 22 -7.42 -20.40 -2.75
C GLY A 22 -6.02 -20.29 -3.40
N PRO A 23 -5.70 -21.10 -4.42
CA PRO A 23 -4.42 -21.01 -5.12
C PRO A 23 -4.33 -19.84 -6.11
N GLU A 24 -5.45 -19.20 -6.45
CA GLU A 24 -5.47 -18.11 -7.42
C GLU A 24 -5.07 -16.78 -6.76
N ILE A 25 -4.20 -16.04 -7.47
CA ILE A 25 -3.77 -14.68 -7.10
C ILE A 25 -4.10 -13.74 -8.26
N GLY A 26 -4.86 -12.69 -7.97
CA GLY A 26 -5.18 -11.62 -8.91
C GLY A 26 -4.50 -10.31 -8.52
N PHE A 27 -3.87 -9.65 -9.50
CA PHE A 27 -3.39 -8.27 -9.34
C PHE A 27 -4.57 -7.31 -9.19
N VAL A 28 -4.49 -6.41 -8.21
CA VAL A 28 -5.49 -5.35 -8.02
C VAL A 28 -4.87 -3.99 -8.30
N ALA A 29 -3.80 -3.64 -7.58
CA ALA A 29 -3.11 -2.38 -7.74
C ALA A 29 -1.72 -2.43 -7.08
N CYS A 30 -0.83 -1.54 -7.48
CA CYS A 30 0.39 -1.24 -6.76
C CYS A 30 0.74 0.24 -6.91
N GLY A 31 1.63 0.73 -6.05
CA GLY A 31 2.08 2.11 -6.15
C GLY A 31 3.01 2.51 -5.03
N THR A 32 3.25 3.81 -4.95
CA THR A 32 4.08 4.42 -3.92
C THR A 32 3.36 5.64 -3.34
N ILE A 33 3.42 5.79 -2.03
CA ILE A 33 2.96 6.98 -1.31
C ILE A 33 4.20 7.80 -0.97
N ARG A 34 4.25 9.05 -1.44
CA ARG A 34 5.30 10.01 -1.06
C ARG A 34 4.88 10.72 0.21
N MET A 35 5.71 10.62 1.25
CA MET A 35 5.50 11.36 2.49
C MET A 35 5.75 12.85 2.22
N VAL A 36 4.70 13.64 2.34
CA VAL A 36 4.82 15.09 2.49
C VAL A 36 5.05 15.40 3.98
N LYS A 37 5.74 16.50 4.30
CA LYS A 37 5.82 16.97 5.70
C LYS A 37 4.40 17.04 6.28
N GLU A 38 4.27 16.71 7.57
CA GLU A 38 2.99 16.65 8.29
C GLU A 38 2.00 17.68 7.74
N ALA A 39 0.96 17.19 7.07
CA ALA A 39 -0.27 17.95 7.01
C ALA A 39 -0.74 18.01 8.47
N ASP A 40 -0.90 19.22 8.99
CA ASP A 40 -1.41 19.45 10.33
C ASP A 40 -2.71 18.66 10.47
N PHE A 41 -2.67 17.53 11.18
CA PHE A 41 -3.84 16.73 11.49
C PHE A 41 -4.53 17.37 12.70
N SER A 42 -4.78 18.68 12.63
CA SER A 42 -5.58 19.39 13.61
C SER A 42 -7.03 18.95 13.44
N ARG A 43 -7.41 17.97 14.26
CA ARG A 43 -8.79 17.67 14.68
C ARG A 43 -8.85 17.78 16.19
#